data_AF-A0AAU0QHM3-F1
#
_entry.id   AF-A0AAU0QHM3-F1
#
_cell.length_a   1.000
_cell.length_b   1.000
_cell.length_c   1.000
_cell.angle_alpha   90.00
_cell.angle_beta   90.00
_cell.angle_gamma   90.00
#
_symmetry.space_group_name_H-M   'P 1'
#
loop_
_entity.id
_entity.type
_entity.pdbx_description
1 polymer ?
#
loop_
_entity_poly.entity_id
_entity_poly.type
_entity_poly.pdbx_seq_one_letter_code
_entity_poly.pdbx_strand_id
1 'polypeptide(L)'
;MRGISVEDISIAPQAIRAMVKRGLEELEERIGAHGAAPPALPTHAVGQAFREQAVRLSEVYRSMHAEEITRMQRLSALLRDVLRDIDRVEDTDREHARDMERWG
;
A
#
# COMPACT_ATOMS: atom_id res chain seq x y z
N MET A 1 30.97 -9.79 8.55
CA MET A 1 29.59 -9.31 8.64
C MET A 1 29.63 -7.80 8.84
N ARG A 2 29.32 -7.01 7.80
CA ARG A 2 29.18 -5.55 7.94
C ARG A 2 27.79 -5.29 8.50
N GLY A 3 27.74 -4.80 9.74
CA GLY A 3 26.50 -4.30 10.33
C GLY A 3 26.02 -3.11 9.51
N ILE A 4 24.76 -3.14 9.11
CA ILE A 4 24.10 -1.95 8.62
C ILE A 4 23.86 -1.11 9.87
N SER A 5 24.74 -0.12 10.11
CA SER A 5 24.51 0.88 11.14
C SER A 5 23.23 1.63 10.80
N VAL A 6 22.30 1.68 11.76
CA VAL A 6 20.98 2.33 11.66
C VAL A 6 21.11 3.87 11.63
N GLU A 7 22.33 4.41 11.57
CA GLU A 7 22.65 5.80 11.89
C GLU A 7 22.64 6.79 10.70
N ASP A 8 22.45 6.38 9.44
CA ASP A 8 22.51 7.34 8.31
C ASP A 8 21.39 7.16 7.27
N ILE A 9 20.17 6.86 7.71
CA ILE A 9 18.96 7.11 6.91
C ILE A 9 18.28 8.36 7.47
N SER A 10 18.99 9.49 7.44
CA SER A 10 18.35 10.81 7.56
C SER A 10 17.64 11.09 6.24
N ILE A 11 16.49 10.44 6.03
CA ILE A 11 15.58 10.83 4.95
C ILE A 11 14.88 12.08 5.47
N ALA A 12 15.13 13.21 4.81
CA ALA A 12 14.41 14.45 5.08
C ALA A 12 12.90 14.15 5.14
N PRO A 13 12.13 14.67 6.12
CA PRO A 13 10.71 14.38 6.27
C PRO A 13 9.91 14.54 4.96
N GLN A 14 10.32 15.50 4.12
CA GLN A 14 9.74 15.74 2.79
C GLN A 14 9.97 14.58 1.82
N ALA A 15 11.13 13.92 1.87
CA ALA A 15 11.43 12.75 1.05
C ALA A 15 10.66 11.50 1.51
N ILE A 16 10.46 11.31 2.83
CA ILE A 16 9.56 10.26 3.35
C ILE A 16 8.13 10.52 2.86
N ARG A 17 7.65 11.75 3.04
CA ARG A 17 6.31 12.18 2.60
C ARG A 17 6.10 11.95 1.10
N ALA A 18 7.07 12.33 0.27
CA ALA A 18 7.01 12.12 -1.18
C ALA A 18 6.97 10.64 -1.54
N MET A 19 7.77 9.81 -0.87
CA MET A 19 7.78 8.36 -1.06
C MET A 19 6.45 7.71 -0.67
N VAL A 20 5.87 8.09 0.47
CA VAL A 20 4.57 7.58 0.93
C VAL A 20 3.44 8.01 0.00
N LYS A 21 3.43 9.26 -0.48
CA LYS A 21 2.45 9.74 -1.46
C LYS A 21 2.53 8.96 -2.77
N ARG A 22 3.74 8.74 -3.30
CA ARG A 22 3.93 7.92 -4.51
C ARG A 22 3.43 6.49 -4.31
N GLY A 23 3.76 5.88 -3.17
CA GLY A 23 3.28 4.53 -2.84
C GLY A 23 1.75 4.43 -2.74
N LEU A 24 1.09 5.49 -2.25
CA LEU A 24 -0.38 5.58 -2.26
C LEU A 24 -0.95 5.66 -3.67
N GLU A 25 -0.39 6.53 -4.53
CA GLU A 25 -0.81 6.67 -5.92
C GLU A 25 -0.67 5.33 -6.68
N GLU A 26 0.48 4.66 -6.54
CA GLU A 26 0.71 3.34 -7.15
C GLU A 26 -0.26 2.27 -6.63
N LEU A 27 -0.60 2.29 -5.34
CA LEU A 27 -1.58 1.35 -4.78
C LEU A 27 -3.00 1.64 -5.25
N GLU A 28 -3.38 2.91 -5.35
CA GLU A 28 -4.69 3.31 -5.86
C GLU A 28 -4.86 2.90 -7.33
N GLU A 29 -3.83 3.09 -8.15
CA GLU A 29 -3.80 2.62 -9.54
C GLU A 29 -3.95 1.10 -9.60
N ARG A 30 -3.17 0.34 -8.82
CA ARG A 30 -3.23 -1.13 -8.80
C ARG A 30 -4.58 -1.63 -8.31
N ILE A 31 -5.15 -1.05 -7.25
CA ILE A 31 -6.49 -1.41 -6.76
C ILE A 31 -7.53 -1.18 -7.87
N GLY A 32 -7.45 -0.04 -8.56
CA GLY A 32 -8.31 0.26 -9.71
C GLY A 32 -8.18 -0.76 -10.83
N ALA A 33 -6.95 -1.08 -11.23
CA ALA A 33 -6.66 -2.06 -12.28
C ALA A 33 -7.16 -3.47 -11.91
N HIS A 34 -6.89 -3.93 -10.69
CA HIS A 34 -7.38 -5.22 -10.19
C HIS A 34 -8.91 -5.24 -10.08
N GLY A 35 -9.55 -4.14 -9.67
CA GLY A 35 -11.01 -4.05 -9.62
C GLY A 35 -11.68 -4.10 -11.00
N ALA A 36 -11.06 -3.50 -12.02
CA ALA A 36 -11.61 -3.43 -13.37
C ALA A 36 -11.50 -4.75 -14.16
N ALA A 37 -10.50 -5.58 -13.84
CA ALA A 37 -10.22 -6.81 -14.59
C ALA A 37 -10.02 -8.01 -13.65
N PRO A 38 -11.09 -8.58 -13.07
CA PRO A 38 -10.98 -9.80 -12.29
C PRO A 38 -10.48 -10.98 -13.15
N PRO A 39 -9.65 -11.87 -12.60
CA PRO A 39 -9.09 -12.99 -13.36
C PRO A 39 -10.21 -13.95 -13.78
N ALA A 40 -10.39 -14.09 -15.09
CA ALA A 40 -11.30 -15.05 -15.69
C ALA A 40 -10.50 -16.20 -16.29
N LEU A 41 -10.63 -17.39 -15.70
CA LEU A 41 -10.12 -18.61 -16.32
C LEU A 41 -11.18 -19.16 -17.29
N PRO A 42 -10.84 -19.41 -18.57
CA PRO A 42 -11.78 -19.99 -19.52
C PRO A 42 -12.02 -21.47 -19.17
N THR A 43 -13.02 -21.72 -18.33
CA THR A 43 -13.38 -23.07 -17.84
C THR A 43 -13.85 -24.01 -18.96
N HIS A 44 -14.21 -23.46 -20.12
CA HIS A 44 -14.62 -24.18 -21.32
C HIS A 44 -13.44 -24.59 -22.23
N ALA A 45 -12.25 -24.00 -22.04
CA ALA A 45 -11.06 -24.32 -22.83
C ALA A 45 -10.42 -25.65 -22.41
N VAL A 46 -10.70 -26.10 -21.19
CA VAL A 46 -10.36 -27.45 -20.74
C VAL A 46 -11.51 -28.38 -21.07
N GLY A 47 -11.23 -29.48 -21.78
CA GLY A 47 -12.25 -30.43 -22.25
C GLY A 47 -13.18 -30.93 -21.13
N GLN A 48 -14.34 -31.50 -21.50
CA GLN A 48 -15.41 -31.82 -20.54
C GLN A 48 -14.95 -32.58 -19.29
N ALA A 49 -13.97 -33.49 -19.42
CA ALA A 49 -13.44 -34.28 -18.32
C ALA A 49 -12.82 -33.46 -17.18
N PHE A 50 -12.39 -32.22 -17.44
CA PHE A 50 -11.72 -31.35 -16.45
C PHE A 50 -12.55 -30.13 -16.05
N ARG A 51 -13.80 -30.05 -16.48
CA ARG A 51 -14.66 -28.86 -16.26
C ARG A 51 -14.81 -28.53 -14.79
N GLU A 52 -15.03 -29.53 -13.93
CA GLU A 52 -15.21 -29.31 -12.49
C GLU A 52 -13.93 -28.77 -11.81
N GLN A 53 -12.76 -29.26 -12.24
CA GLN A 53 -11.48 -28.77 -11.75
C GLN A 53 -11.23 -27.34 -12.23
N ALA A 54 -11.62 -27.03 -13.48
CA ALA A 54 -11.54 -25.68 -14.03
C ALA A 54 -12.39 -24.67 -13.25
N VAL A 55 -13.62 -25.06 -12.90
CA VAL A 55 -14.53 -24.23 -12.11
C VAL A 55 -13.96 -23.96 -10.72
N ARG A 56 -13.53 -25.02 -10.01
CA ARG A 56 -12.90 -24.88 -8.70
C ARG A 56 -11.65 -24.00 -8.74
N LEU A 57 -10.81 -24.17 -9.76
CA LEU A 57 -9.62 -23.34 -9.94
C LEU A 57 -10.01 -21.86 -10.19
N SER A 58 -11.02 -21.61 -11.03
CA SER A 58 -11.54 -20.26 -11.27
C SER A 58 -12.06 -19.58 -10.00
N GLU A 59 -12.73 -20.33 -9.12
CA GLU A 59 -13.22 -19.82 -7.83
C GLU A 59 -12.07 -19.48 -6.89
N VAL A 60 -11.07 -20.35 -6.77
CA VAL A 60 -9.86 -20.08 -5.96
C VAL A 60 -9.13 -18.83 -6.46
N TYR A 61 -8.94 -18.70 -7.77
CA TYR A 61 -8.31 -17.50 -8.35
C TYR A 61 -9.10 -16.22 -8.06
N ARG A 62 -10.43 -16.28 -8.13
CA ARG A 62 -11.29 -15.14 -7.77
C ARG A 62 -11.17 -14.78 -6.28
N SER A 63 -11.13 -15.78 -5.40
CA SER A 63 -10.95 -15.57 -3.96
C SER A 63 -9.61 -14.90 -3.66
N MET A 64 -8.52 -15.44 -4.22
CA MET A 64 -7.18 -14.87 -4.05
C MET A 64 -7.09 -13.43 -4.57
N HIS A 65 -7.75 -13.13 -5.68
CA HIS A 65 -7.80 -11.77 -6.23
C HIS A 65 -8.54 -10.79 -5.32
N ALA A 66 -9.66 -11.22 -4.73
CA ALA A 66 -10.40 -10.41 -3.76
C ALA A 66 -9.58 -10.17 -2.47
N GLU A 67 -8.85 -11.19 -2.02
CA GLU A 67 -7.92 -11.07 -0.88
C GLU A 67 -6.78 -10.09 -1.17
N GLU A 68 -6.21 -10.13 -2.38
CA GLU A 68 -5.14 -9.21 -2.78
C GLU A 68 -5.62 -7.76 -2.86
N ILE A 69 -6.82 -7.51 -3.40
CA ILE A 69 -7.45 -6.18 -3.35
C ILE A 69 -7.61 -5.72 -1.90
N THR A 70 -8.10 -6.59 -1.02
CA THR A 70 -8.28 -6.27 0.41
C THR A 70 -6.94 -5.96 1.08
N ARG A 71 -5.88 -6.72 0.76
CA ARG A 71 -4.53 -6.48 1.26
C ARG A 71 -4.00 -5.11 0.80
N MET A 72 -4.15 -4.78 -0.48
CA MET A 72 -3.74 -3.47 -1.01
C MET A 72 -4.50 -2.31 -0.36
N GLN A 73 -5.81 -2.47 -0.13
CA GLN A 73 -6.63 -1.46 0.56
C GLN A 73 -6.16 -1.23 2.01
N ARG A 74 -5.84 -2.31 2.74
CA ARG A 74 -5.28 -2.20 4.10
C ARG A 74 -3.93 -1.49 4.09
N LEU A 75 -3.06 -1.81 3.13
CA LEU A 75 -1.78 -1.13 2.98
C LEU A 75 -1.96 0.37 2.67
N SER A 76 -2.91 0.72 1.80
CA SER A 76 -3.27 2.11 1.51
C SER A 76 -3.75 2.85 2.76
N ALA A 77 -4.57 2.21 3.61
CA ALA A 77 -4.99 2.80 4.89
C ALA A 77 -3.79 3.08 5.82
N LEU A 78 -2.87 2.13 5.97
CA LEU A 78 -1.67 2.29 6.78
C LEU A 78 -0.78 3.44 6.28
N LEU A 79 -0.58 3.56 4.97
CA LEU A 79 0.22 4.66 4.40
C LEU A 79 -0.46 6.03 4.61
N ARG A 80 -1.79 6.11 4.60
CA ARG A 80 -2.51 7.34 4.97
C ARG A 80 -2.31 7.69 6.43
N ASP A 81 -2.28 6.71 7.33
CA ASP A 81 -2.00 6.95 8.74
C ASP A 81 -0.56 7.43 8.96
N VAL A 82 0.41 6.88 8.23
CA VAL A 82 1.79 7.39 8.23
C VAL A 82 1.85 8.87 7.82
N LEU A 83 1.10 9.30 6.79
CA LEU A 83 1.06 10.72 6.42
C LEU A 83 0.48 11.60 7.53
N ARG A 84 -0.57 11.14 8.22
CA ARG A 84 -1.14 11.87 9.36
C ARG A 84 -0.16 11.99 10.52
N ASP A 85 0.63 10.95 10.77
CA ASP A 85 1.63 10.99 11.83
C ASP A 85 2.78 11.94 11.47
N ILE A 86 3.19 12.00 10.20
CA ILE A 86 4.14 13.01 9.71
C ILE A 86 3.57 14.43 9.92
N ASP A 87 2.30 14.65 9.55
CA ASP A 87 1.65 15.96 9.75
C ASP A 87 1.64 16.37 11.23
N ARG A 88 1.32 15.45 12.14
CA ARG A 88 1.33 15.70 13.60
C ARG A 88 2.70 16.08 14.14
N VAL A 89 3.75 15.39 13.70
CA VAL A 89 5.13 15.70 14.10
C VAL A 89 5.53 17.08 13.60
N GLU A 90 5.29 17.38 12.31
CA GLU A 90 5.61 18.68 11.74
C GLU A 90 4.84 19.84 12.39
N ASP A 91 3.59 19.62 12.79
CA ASP A 91 2.79 20.62 13.51
C ASP A 91 3.32 20.87 14.93
N THR A 92 3.70 19.79 15.63
CA THR A 92 4.31 19.86 16.96
C THR A 92 5.64 20.61 16.92
N ASP A 93 6.50 20.30 15.95
CA ASP A 93 7.79 20.99 15.76
C ASP A 93 7.58 22.48 15.48
N ARG A 94 6.56 22.83 14.69
CA ARG A 94 6.24 24.24 14.39
C ARG A 94 5.71 24.98 15.61
N GLU A 95 4.92 24.33 16.45
CA GLU A 95 4.43 24.89 17.71
C GLU A 95 5.60 25.15 18.68
N HIS A 96 6.47 24.16 18.88
CA HIS A 96 7.68 24.32 19.69
C HIS A 96 8.59 25.43 19.17
N ALA A 97 8.80 25.54 17.86
CA ALA A 97 9.60 26.62 17.28
C ALA A 97 9.02 28.01 17.58
N ARG A 98 7.69 28.18 17.44
CA ARG A 98 6.99 29.43 17.78
C ARG A 98 7.06 29.78 19.26
N ASP A 99 7.02 28.77 20.12
CA ASP A 99 7.14 28.98 21.56
C ASP A 99 8.58 29.32 21.94
N MET A 100 9.59 28.71 21.32
CA MET A 100 10.97 29.15 21.51
C MET A 100 11.22 30.59 21.06
N GLU A 101 10.64 31.01 19.93
CA GLU A 101 10.72 32.41 19.44
C GLU A 101 9.98 33.42 20.34
N ARG A 102 8.96 32.97 21.08
CA ARG A 102 8.20 33.84 22.00
C ARG A 102 8.85 34.04 23.36
N TRP A 103 9.73 33.12 23.77
CA TRP A 103 10.32 33.10 25.11
C TRP A 103 11.85 33.28 25.11
N GLY A 104 12.51 33.26 23.94
CA GLY A 104 13.91 33.64 23.73
C GLY A 104 14.07 35.11 23.36
#